data_AF-A0A2H0VRL7-F1
#
_entry.id   AF-A0A2H0VRL7-F1
#
_cell.length_a   1.000
_cell.length_b   1.000
_cell.length_c   1.000
_cell.angle_alpha   90.00
_cell.angle_beta   90.00
_cell.angle_gamma   90.00
#
_symmetry.space_group_name_H-M   'P 1'
#
loop_
_entity.id
_entity.type
_entity.pdbx_description
1 polymer ?
#
loop_
_entity_poly.entity_id
_entity_poly.type
_entity_poly.pdbx_seq_one_letter_code
_entity_poly.pdbx_strand_id
1 'polypeptide(L)'
;MAVAIHNIDGLHKAIGLFLVTSKKDLSKKEIQFLRNEMLMSQYTLGKLLGVSEQAVQRWETGKTGIPKPSEFLLRILYREQTNNQSGNISMLLKAVADLEDKINEKPLLFVDTKEGWQSVA
;
A
#
# COMPACT_ATOMS: atom_id res chain seq x y z
N MET A 1 -3.51 4.53 30.96
CA MET A 1 -2.30 5.30 30.59
C MET A 1 -2.33 5.49 29.09
N ALA A 2 -2.34 6.74 28.61
CA ALA A 2 -2.24 7.01 27.18
C ALA A 2 -0.76 7.12 26.81
N VAL A 3 -0.31 6.33 25.84
CA VAL A 3 1.02 6.47 25.24
C VAL A 3 0.87 7.40 24.04
N ALA A 4 1.53 8.55 24.07
CA ALA A 4 1.54 9.51 22.96
C ALA A 4 2.80 9.32 22.11
N ILE A 5 2.62 8.95 20.85
CA ILE A 5 3.71 8.85 19.86
C ILE A 5 3.73 10.16 19.08
N HIS A 6 4.81 10.94 19.26
CA HIS A 6 4.92 12.29 18.70
C HIS A 6 5.30 12.29 17.20
N ASN A 7 5.95 11.23 16.72
CA ASN A 7 6.40 11.09 15.33
C ASN A 7 6.06 9.69 14.81
N ILE A 8 4.80 9.49 14.44
CA ILE A 8 4.31 8.19 13.96
C ILE A 8 4.93 7.82 12.62
N ASP A 9 5.10 8.78 11.70
CA ASP A 9 5.69 8.56 10.38
C ASP A 9 7.14 8.11 10.48
N GLY A 10 7.91 8.74 11.37
CA GLY A 10 9.29 8.37 11.65
C GLY A 10 9.40 6.96 12.25
N LEU A 11 8.46 6.58 13.11
CA LEU A 11 8.40 5.23 13.67
C LEU A 11 8.10 4.20 12.56
N HIS A 12 7.08 4.44 11.74
CA HIS A 12 6.69 3.52 10.67
C HIS A 12 7.81 3.37 9.63
N LYS A 13 8.47 4.47 9.26
CA LYS A 13 9.66 4.45 8.39
C LYS A 13 10.77 3.59 8.98
N ALA A 14 11.09 3.75 10.27
CA ALA A 14 12.12 2.96 10.93
C ALA A 14 11.78 1.46 10.96
N ILE A 15 10.52 1.13 11.24
CA ILE A 15 10.02 -0.25 11.21
C ILE A 15 10.15 -0.83 9.80
N GLY A 16 9.62 -0.15 8.79
CA GLY A 16 9.65 -0.64 7.42
C GLY A 16 11.07 -0.81 6.88
N LEU A 17 11.98 0.14 7.18
CA LEU A 17 13.40 0.00 6.83
C LEU A 17 14.03 -1.24 7.48
N PHE A 18 13.79 -1.46 8.78
CA PHE A 18 14.27 -2.67 9.46
C PHE A 18 13.74 -3.96 8.81
N LEU A 19 12.45 -3.99 8.48
CA LEU A 19 11.82 -5.14 7.84
C LEU A 19 12.49 -5.48 6.51
N VAL A 20 12.73 -4.47 5.66
CA VAL A 20 13.25 -4.69 4.31
C VAL A 20 14.76 -4.93 4.28
N THR A 21 15.53 -4.46 5.26
CA THR A 21 17.00 -4.63 5.29
C THR A 21 17.47 -5.80 6.15
N SER A 22 16.81 -6.07 7.27
CA SER A 22 17.40 -6.87 8.35
C SER A 22 16.62 -8.14 8.67
N LYS A 23 15.30 -8.14 8.46
CA LYS A 23 14.47 -9.31 8.76
C LYS A 23 14.60 -10.38 7.68
N LYS A 24 14.89 -11.63 8.09
CA LYS A 24 15.07 -12.78 7.19
C LYS A 24 13.82 -13.11 6.36
N ASP A 25 12.66 -13.24 7.01
CA ASP A 25 11.40 -13.62 6.37
C ASP A 25 10.30 -12.67 6.84
N LEU A 26 9.51 -12.13 5.90
CA LEU A 26 8.35 -11.30 6.23
C LEU A 26 7.16 -12.18 6.62
N SER A 27 6.50 -11.81 7.72
CA SER A 27 5.20 -12.35 8.08
C SER A 27 4.09 -11.75 7.21
N LYS A 28 2.93 -12.42 7.18
CA LYS A 28 1.73 -11.95 6.47
C LYS A 28 1.30 -10.52 6.83
N LYS A 29 1.47 -10.12 8.10
CA LYS A 29 1.14 -8.77 8.58
C LYS A 29 2.18 -7.75 8.20
N GLU A 30 3.45 -8.15 8.09
CA GLU A 30 4.52 -7.27 7.63
C GLU A 30 4.42 -7.00 6.12
N ILE A 31 3.98 -7.98 5.33
CA ILE A 31 3.66 -7.77 3.91
C ILE A 31 2.54 -6.73 3.77
N GLN A 32 1.45 -6.92 4.51
CA GLN A 32 0.34 -5.97 4.54
C GLN A 32 0.77 -4.58 5.01
N PHE A 33 1.60 -4.51 6.05
CA PHE A 33 2.16 -3.26 6.56
C PHE A 33 2.94 -2.53 5.48
N LEU A 34 3.92 -3.17 4.84
CA LEU A 34 4.73 -2.54 3.79
C LEU A 34 3.86 -2.04 2.63
N ARG A 35 2.84 -2.80 2.21
CA ARG A 35 1.90 -2.34 1.18
C ARG A 35 1.14 -1.08 1.60
N ASN A 36 0.61 -1.06 2.82
CA ASN A 36 -0.15 0.07 3.34
C ASN A 36 0.71 1.34 3.49
N GLU A 37 1.97 1.18 3.90
CA GLU A 37 2.93 2.31 3.97
C GLU A 37 3.27 2.89 2.59
N MET A 38 3.05 2.13 1.52
CA MET A 38 3.15 2.60 0.13
C MET A 38 1.82 3.12 -0.43
N LEU A 39 0.75 3.16 0.38
CA LEU A 39 -0.60 3.59 0.00
C LEU A 39 -1.17 2.82 -1.21
N MET A 40 -0.82 1.54 -1.35
CA MET A 40 -1.24 0.72 -2.49
C MET A 40 -2.39 -0.21 -2.14
N SER A 41 -3.34 -0.40 -3.05
CA SER A 41 -4.29 -1.52 -2.97
C SER A 41 -3.61 -2.88 -3.23
N GLN A 42 -4.28 -3.98 -2.86
CA GLN A 42 -3.81 -5.33 -3.19
C GLN A 42 -3.72 -5.54 -4.71
N TYR A 43 -4.65 -4.96 -5.47
CA TYR A 43 -4.65 -4.96 -6.93
C TYR A 43 -3.40 -4.28 -7.47
N THR A 44 -3.10 -3.08 -7.01
CA THR A 44 -1.96 -2.28 -7.49
C THR A 44 -0.63 -2.91 -7.16
N LEU A 45 -0.45 -3.43 -5.94
CA LEU A 45 0.74 -4.21 -5.62
C LEU A 45 0.86 -5.45 -6.52
N GLY A 46 -0.26 -6.13 -6.79
CA GLY A 46 -0.29 -7.28 -7.71
C GLY A 46 0.20 -6.90 -9.11
N LYS A 47 -0.29 -5.77 -9.66
CA LYS A 47 0.14 -5.24 -10.96
C LYS A 47 1.63 -4.93 -11.00
N LEU A 48 2.17 -4.29 -9.96
CA LEU A 48 3.61 -3.96 -9.88
C LEU A 48 4.48 -5.21 -9.77
N LEU A 49 4.02 -6.24 -9.08
CA LEU A 49 4.74 -7.50 -8.89
C LEU A 49 4.48 -8.53 -10.01
N GLY A 50 3.62 -8.24 -10.97
CA GLY A 50 3.26 -9.16 -12.06
C GLY A 50 2.44 -10.37 -11.60
N VAL A 51 1.64 -10.24 -10.56
CA VAL A 51 0.79 -11.30 -9.98
C VAL A 51 -0.67 -10.86 -9.87
N SER A 52 -1.58 -11.79 -9.56
CA SER A 52 -2.98 -11.45 -9.33
C SER A 52 -3.20 -10.80 -7.95
N GLU A 53 -4.23 -9.96 -7.85
CA GLU A 53 -4.71 -9.42 -6.56
C GLU A 53 -4.98 -10.53 -5.53
N GLN A 54 -5.58 -11.64 -5.97
CA GLN A 54 -5.85 -12.80 -5.12
C GLN A 54 -4.56 -13.43 -4.56
N ALA A 55 -3.45 -13.39 -5.29
CA ALA A 55 -2.17 -13.87 -4.78
C ALA A 55 -1.71 -13.00 -3.61
N VAL A 56 -1.76 -11.68 -3.76
CA VAL A 56 -1.44 -10.72 -2.68
C VAL A 56 -2.32 -10.93 -1.46
N GLN A 57 -3.64 -11.07 -1.66
CA GLN A 57 -4.58 -11.36 -0.58
C GLN A 57 -4.23 -12.66 0.17
N ARG A 58 -3.86 -13.73 -0.54
CA ARG A 58 -3.47 -15.01 0.07
C ARG A 58 -2.17 -14.88 0.87
N TRP A 59 -1.22 -14.05 0.45
CA TRP A 59 -0.01 -13.76 1.22
C TRP A 59 -0.32 -13.02 2.52
N GLU A 60 -1.16 -11.99 2.46
CA GLU A 60 -1.53 -11.16 3.63
C GLU A 60 -2.42 -11.88 4.64
N THR A 61 -3.16 -12.90 4.18
CA THR A 61 -3.97 -13.77 5.05
C THR A 61 -3.20 -14.98 5.57
N GLY A 62 -2.04 -15.29 4.96
CA GLY A 62 -1.23 -16.46 5.26
C GLY A 62 -1.77 -17.76 4.68
N LYS A 63 -2.69 -17.69 3.71
CA LYS A 63 -3.18 -18.85 2.97
C LYS A 63 -2.08 -19.46 2.10
N THR A 64 -1.17 -18.62 1.59
CA THR A 64 0.04 -19.05 0.88
C THR A 64 1.21 -18.14 1.27
N GLY A 65 2.44 -18.64 1.18
CA GLY A 65 3.64 -17.81 1.34
C GLY A 65 3.89 -16.93 0.11
N ILE A 66 4.50 -15.76 0.32
CA ILE A 66 5.01 -14.93 -0.77
C ILE A 66 6.22 -15.62 -1.41
N PRO A 67 6.27 -15.79 -2.75
CA PRO A 67 7.46 -16.27 -3.43
C PRO A 67 8.65 -15.33 -3.23
N LYS A 68 9.86 -15.88 -3.09
CA LYS A 68 11.07 -15.09 -2.83
C LYS A 68 11.33 -13.96 -3.83
N PRO A 69 11.13 -14.13 -5.15
CA PRO A 69 11.26 -13.02 -6.10
C PRO A 69 10.29 -11.87 -5.82
N SER A 70 9.04 -12.18 -5.48
CA SER A 70 8.02 -11.18 -5.15
C SER A 70 8.33 -10.48 -3.83
N GLU A 71 8.81 -11.20 -2.82
CA GLU A 71 9.27 -10.61 -1.56
C GLU A 71 10.46 -9.68 -1.77
N PHE A 72 11.40 -10.07 -2.64
CA PHE A 72 12.56 -9.26 -3.00
C PHE A 72 12.16 -7.95 -3.69
N LEU A 73 11.24 -8.01 -4.67
CA LEU A 73 10.73 -6.80 -5.34
C LEU A 73 9.96 -5.89 -4.39
N LEU A 74 9.12 -6.45 -3.50
CA LEU A 74 8.43 -5.67 -2.47
C LEU A 74 9.41 -4.86 -1.60
N ARG A 75 10.53 -5.50 -1.20
CA ARG A 75 11.60 -4.83 -0.42
C ARG A 75 12.27 -3.71 -1.22
N ILE A 76 12.52 -3.90 -2.52
CA ILE A 76 13.10 -2.85 -3.38
C ILE A 76 12.15 -1.67 -3.49
N LEU A 77 10.87 -1.91 -3.81
CA LEU A 77 9.86 -0.86 -3.98
C LEU A 77 9.76 0.02 -2.73
N TYR A 78 9.68 -0.60 -1.54
CA TYR A 78 9.62 0.13 -0.28
C TYR A 78 10.90 0.93 0.00
N ARG A 79 12.08 0.35 -0.27
CA ARG A 79 13.36 1.06 -0.09
C ARG A 79 13.48 2.28 -1.01
N GLU A 80 13.07 2.16 -2.27
CA GLU A 80 13.11 3.28 -3.21
C GLU A 80 12.21 4.42 -2.72
N GLN A 81 10.96 4.11 -2.38
CA GLN A 81 10.02 5.12 -1.87
C GLN A 81 10.55 5.85 -0.63
N THR A 82 11.23 5.14 0.28
CA THR A 82 11.68 5.69 1.56
C THR A 82 13.04 6.38 1.53
N ASN A 83 13.95 5.98 0.64
CA ASN A 83 15.31 6.53 0.56
C ASN A 83 15.45 7.68 -0.44
N ASN A 84 14.61 7.73 -1.47
CA ASN A 84 14.84 8.66 -2.57
C ASN A 84 13.54 9.33 -3.04
N GLN A 85 13.03 10.29 -2.26
CA GLN A 85 11.81 11.04 -2.61
C GLN A 85 11.93 11.80 -3.95
N SER A 86 13.13 11.90 -4.52
CA SER A 86 13.44 12.55 -5.81
C SER A 86 13.90 11.57 -6.90
N GLY A 87 13.85 10.26 -6.66
CA GLY A 87 14.17 9.24 -7.66
C GLY A 87 13.00 8.97 -8.61
N ASN A 88 13.30 8.58 -9.85
CA ASN A 88 12.28 8.30 -10.88
C ASN A 88 11.27 7.23 -10.43
N ILE A 89 11.73 6.16 -9.77
CA ILE A 89 10.85 5.08 -9.29
C ILE A 89 9.92 5.61 -8.19
N SER A 90 10.44 6.35 -7.21
CA SER A 90 9.65 6.87 -6.10
C SER A 90 8.60 7.88 -6.55
N MET A 91 8.93 8.73 -7.54
CA MET A 91 7.97 9.63 -8.16
C MET A 91 6.85 8.86 -8.88
N LEU A 92 7.18 7.78 -9.58
CA LEU A 92 6.19 6.91 -10.22
C LEU A 92 5.29 6.21 -9.18
N LEU A 93 5.87 5.67 -8.10
CA LEU A 93 5.09 5.02 -7.04
C LEU A 93 4.13 6.00 -6.37
N LYS A 94 4.58 7.23 -6.09
CA LYS A 94 3.71 8.28 -5.58
C LYS A 94 2.59 8.64 -6.55
N ALA A 95 2.90 8.79 -7.84
CA ALA A 95 1.89 9.07 -8.85
C ALA A 95 0.84 7.95 -8.96
N VAL A 96 1.23 6.69 -8.81
CA VAL A 96 0.31 5.55 -8.77
C VAL A 96 -0.62 5.64 -7.57
N ALA A 97 -0.09 5.90 -6.37
CA ALA A 97 -0.90 6.07 -5.16
C ALA A 97 -1.88 7.25 -5.29
N ASP A 98 -1.41 8.42 -5.73
CA ASP A 98 -2.23 9.61 -5.94
C ASP A 98 -3.37 9.37 -6.97
N LEU A 99 -3.14 8.49 -7.96
CA LEU A 99 -4.17 8.10 -8.93
C LEU A 99 -5.18 7.12 -8.33
N GLU A 100 -4.76 6.17 -7.48
CA GLU A 100 -5.69 5.28 -6.77
C GLU A 100 -6.64 6.07 -5.89
N ASP A 101 -6.12 7.04 -5.13
CA ASP A 101 -6.95 7.91 -4.29
C ASP A 101 -7.99 8.66 -5.12
N LYS A 102 -7.59 9.27 -6.24
CA LYS A 102 -8.53 9.96 -7.16
C LYS A 102 -9.58 9.04 -7.78
N ILE A 103 -9.22 7.79 -8.10
CA ILE A 103 -10.18 6.80 -8.65
C ILE A 103 -11.20 6.42 -7.58
N ASN A 104 -10.77 6.33 -6.32
CA ASN A 104 -11.63 5.97 -5.19
C ASN A 104 -12.48 7.15 -4.69
N GLU A 105 -12.03 8.39 -4.87
CA GLU A 105 -12.79 9.62 -4.67
C GLU A 105 -13.86 9.85 -5.76
N LYS A 106 -14.71 8.84 -6.06
CA LYS A 106 -15.92 9.12 -6.82
C LYS A 106 -16.81 10.03 -5.97
N PRO A 107 -17.13 11.26 -6.40
CA PRO A 107 -18.00 12.12 -5.64
C PRO A 107 -19.38 11.45 -5.54
N LEU A 108 -19.86 11.27 -4.31
CA LEU A 108 -21.26 10.91 -4.05
C LEU A 108 -22.11 12.13 -4.42
N LEU A 109 -22.55 12.17 -5.67
CA LEU A 109 -23.42 13.22 -6.17
C LEU A 109 -24.87 12.81 -5.87
N PHE A 110 -25.60 13.72 -5.22
CA PHE A 110 -27.04 13.58 -5.01
C PHE A 110 -27.74 14.67 -5.78
N VAL A 111 -28.83 14.30 -6.46
CA VAL A 111 -29.71 15.24 -7.16
C VAL A 111 -31.06 15.23 -6.46
N ASP A 112 -31.60 16.42 -6.24
CA ASP A 112 -32.96 16.60 -5.73
C ASP A 112 -33.96 16.34 -6.86
N THR A 113 -34.82 15.35 -6.69
CA THR A 113 -35.85 14.94 -7.65
C THR A 113 -37.23 15.13 -7.05
N LYS A 114 -38.28 15.02 -7.88
CA LYS A 114 -39.67 15.08 -7.39
C LYS A 114 -40.02 13.97 -6.38
N GLU A 115 -39.21 12.92 -6.30
CA GLU A 115 -39.35 11.82 -5.34
C GLU A 115 -38.32 11.88 -4.19
N GLY A 116 -37.58 13.01 -4.08
CA GLY A 116 -36.56 13.24 -3.06
C GLY A 116 -35.13 13.13 -3.59
N TRP A 117 -34.16 13.16 -2.68
CA TRP A 117 -32.73 13.07 -2.99
C TRP A 117 -32.37 11.68 -3.51
N GLN A 118 -31.80 11.61 -4.72
CA GLN A 118 -31.35 10.37 -5.34
C GLN A 118 -29.86 10.45 -5.68
N SER A 119 -29.13 9.35 -5.47
CA SER A 119 -27.72 9.26 -5.88
C SER A 119 -27.60 9.19 -7.40
N VAL A 120 -26.71 9.98 -7.97
CA VAL A 120 -26.34 9.89 -9.38
C VAL A 120 -25.16 8.95 -9.51
N ALA A 121 -25.35 7.82 -10.22
CA ALA A 121 -24.29 6.85 -10.50
C ALA A 121 -23.37 7.34 -11.64
#